data_AF-A0A401PUN2-F1
#
_entry.id   AF-A0A401PUN2-F1
#
_cell.length_a   1.000
_cell.length_b   1.000
_cell.length_c   1.000
_cell.angle_alpha   90.00
_cell.angle_beta   90.00
_cell.angle_gamma   90.00
#
_symmetry.space_group_name_H-M   'P 1'
#
loop_
_entity.id
_entity.type
_entity.pdbx_description
1 polymer ?
#
loop_
_entity_poly.entity_id
_entity_poly.type
_entity_poly.pdbx_seq_one_letter_code
_entity_poly.pdbx_strand_id
1 'polypeptide(L)'
;HSNEEEEDDIKVSAFNFDLKEILPSVKVWSDWMLGHPDEWNPPPNSVILPKEIAIDVWAMLAEFCNIFTAVNQSEVPLYKDPDEDLTLLVLEEDKILSGFVPLLAAPQDPCYVETAADKLAANLLTCNCYRTSAFIDSPSVFKLG
;
A
#
# COMPACT_ATOMS: atom_id res chain seq x y z
N HIS A 1 30.79 -15.24 -9.00
CA HIS A 1 30.05 -15.77 -7.85
C HIS A 1 29.61 -14.54 -7.08
N SER A 2 28.43 -14.08 -7.45
CA SER A 2 27.76 -12.88 -6.96
C SER A 2 27.40 -13.08 -5.49
N ASN A 3 28.08 -12.36 -4.60
CA ASN A 3 27.46 -11.92 -3.36
C ASN A 3 26.75 -10.62 -3.73
N GLU A 4 25.53 -10.74 -4.23
CA GLU A 4 24.60 -9.63 -4.24
C GLU A 4 24.23 -9.39 -2.77
N GLU A 5 24.45 -8.17 -2.33
CA GLU A 5 24.09 -7.67 -1.01
C GLU A 5 22.59 -7.92 -0.82
N GLU A 6 22.22 -8.87 0.06
CA GLU A 6 20.90 -8.88 0.69
C GLU A 6 20.84 -7.61 1.55
N GLU A 7 20.55 -6.48 0.91
CA GLU A 7 20.27 -5.21 1.53
C GLU A 7 19.12 -5.42 2.53
N ASP A 8 19.22 -4.80 3.71
CA ASP A 8 18.35 -4.99 4.88
C ASP A 8 16.87 -4.63 4.59
N ASP A 9 16.16 -5.43 3.80
CA ASP A 9 14.75 -5.18 3.52
C ASP A 9 13.94 -5.29 4.82
N ILE A 10 13.09 -4.29 5.04
CA ILE A 10 12.23 -4.21 6.22
C ILE A 10 11.18 -5.31 6.12
N LYS A 11 11.25 -6.22 7.09
CA LYS A 11 10.31 -7.33 7.20
C LYS A 11 8.91 -6.87 7.60
N VAL A 12 7.90 -7.27 6.85
CA VAL A 12 6.48 -7.01 7.11
C VAL A 12 6.07 -7.62 8.46
N SER A 13 6.56 -8.82 8.77
CA SER A 13 6.36 -9.45 10.09
C SER A 13 6.93 -8.64 11.26
N ALA A 14 7.98 -7.83 11.02
CA ALA A 14 8.65 -7.01 12.03
C ALA A 14 7.96 -5.67 12.32
N PHE A 15 6.88 -5.32 11.61
CA PHE A 15 6.13 -4.10 11.87
C PHE A 15 5.60 -4.06 13.31
N ASN A 16 5.71 -2.90 13.94
CA ASN A 16 5.11 -2.67 15.25
C ASN A 16 3.58 -2.65 15.15
N PHE A 17 2.92 -2.69 16.31
CA PHE A 17 1.46 -2.70 16.38
C PHE A 17 0.83 -1.44 15.74
N ASP A 18 1.38 -0.26 16.03
CA ASP A 18 0.81 1.01 15.54
C ASP A 18 0.83 1.10 14.00
N LEU A 19 1.90 0.62 13.37
CA LEU A 19 1.99 0.58 11.90
C LEU A 19 0.99 -0.42 11.31
N LYS A 20 0.79 -1.58 11.95
CA LYS A 20 -0.22 -2.56 11.51
C LYS A 20 -1.64 -1.99 11.55
N GLU A 21 -1.94 -1.14 12.54
CA GLU A 21 -3.25 -0.49 12.67
C GLU A 21 -3.47 0.65 11.65
N ILE A 22 -2.41 1.37 11.25
CA ILE A 22 -2.56 2.50 10.31
C ILE A 22 -2.55 2.07 8.84
N LEU A 23 -1.90 0.95 8.51
CA LEU A 23 -1.72 0.47 7.14
C LEU A 23 -3.02 0.32 6.34
N PRO A 24 -4.11 -0.26 6.88
CA PRO A 24 -5.39 -0.33 6.17
C PRO A 24 -5.89 1.05 5.70
N SER A 25 -5.70 2.08 6.53
CA SER A 25 -6.11 3.45 6.20
C SER A 25 -5.24 4.06 5.12
N VAL A 26 -3.91 3.86 5.20
CA VAL A 26 -2.96 4.29 4.18
C VAL A 26 -3.26 3.62 2.84
N LYS A 27 -3.53 2.32 2.86
CA LYS A 27 -3.87 1.51 1.68
C LYS A 27 -5.16 2.02 1.01
N VAL A 28 -6.23 2.26 1.76
CA VAL A 28 -7.49 2.82 1.23
C VAL A 28 -7.28 4.22 0.63
N TRP A 29 -6.47 5.05 1.27
CA TRP A 29 -6.16 6.38 0.75
C TRP A 29 -5.35 6.31 -0.55
N SER A 30 -4.37 5.41 -0.62
CA SER A 30 -3.60 5.10 -1.83
C SER A 30 -4.49 4.59 -2.98
N ASP A 31 -5.46 3.72 -2.69
CA ASP A 31 -6.45 3.24 -3.66
C ASP A 31 -7.25 4.41 -4.26
N TRP A 32 -7.71 5.34 -3.41
CA TRP A 32 -8.41 6.54 -3.88
C TRP A 32 -7.51 7.43 -4.75
N MET A 33 -6.26 7.66 -4.33
CA MET A 33 -5.28 8.44 -5.10
C MET A 33 -5.05 7.82 -6.49
N LEU A 34 -4.92 6.50 -6.58
CA LEU A 34 -4.80 5.79 -7.86
C LEU A 34 -6.05 5.93 -8.75
N GLY A 35 -7.24 5.90 -8.15
CA GLY A 35 -8.50 6.02 -8.88
C GLY A 35 -8.80 7.44 -9.39
N HIS A 36 -8.22 8.48 -8.77
CA HIS A 36 -8.53 9.89 -9.04
C HIS A 36 -7.28 10.77 -9.20
N PRO A 37 -6.39 10.49 -10.18
CA PRO A 37 -5.13 11.22 -10.35
C PRO A 37 -5.31 12.73 -10.58
N ASP A 38 -6.38 13.15 -11.26
CA ASP A 38 -6.64 14.54 -11.60
C ASP A 38 -6.98 15.43 -10.38
N GLU A 39 -7.36 14.82 -9.25
CA GLU A 39 -7.71 15.55 -8.02
C GLU A 39 -6.49 15.98 -7.20
N TRP A 40 -5.32 15.36 -7.45
CA TRP A 40 -4.10 15.60 -6.68
C TRP A 40 -2.85 15.84 -7.54
N ASN A 41 -2.91 15.57 -8.85
CA ASN A 41 -1.80 15.78 -9.78
C ASN A 41 -2.21 16.77 -10.89
N PRO A 42 -1.79 18.05 -10.83
CA PRO A 42 -0.78 18.61 -9.93
C PRO A 42 -1.30 18.85 -8.50
N PRO A 43 -0.39 18.93 -7.50
CA PRO A 43 -0.73 19.24 -6.13
C PRO A 43 -1.71 20.42 -5.98
N PRO A 44 -2.80 20.27 -5.22
CA PRO A 44 -3.72 21.36 -4.93
C PRO A 44 -3.02 22.51 -4.23
N ASN A 45 -3.31 23.74 -4.66
CA ASN A 45 -2.74 24.98 -4.13
C ASN A 45 -3.74 25.84 -3.36
N SER A 46 -4.95 25.32 -3.13
CA SER A 46 -6.09 26.06 -2.56
C SER A 46 -6.03 26.18 -1.03
N VAL A 47 -5.27 25.31 -0.34
CA VAL A 47 -5.13 25.32 1.11
C VAL A 47 -3.96 26.22 1.52
N ILE A 48 -4.27 27.44 1.97
CA ILE A 48 -3.27 28.38 2.48
C ILE A 48 -3.25 28.29 4.00
N LEU A 49 -2.29 27.54 4.54
CA LEU A 49 -2.00 27.53 5.98
C LEU A 49 -1.05 28.68 6.34
N PRO A 50 -1.10 29.21 7.58
CA PRO A 50 -0.06 30.09 8.09
C PRO A 50 1.32 29.44 7.88
N LYS A 51 2.33 30.22 7.48
CA LYS A 51 3.69 29.71 7.18
C LYS A 51 4.32 28.89 8.30
N GLU A 52 3.91 29.16 9.54
CA GLU A 52 4.36 28.46 10.75
C GLU A 52 3.78 27.03 10.87
N ILE A 53 2.73 26.71 10.11
CA ILE A 53 1.95 25.46 10.13
C ILE A 53 1.91 24.82 8.74
N ALA A 54 2.42 25.49 7.71
CA ALA A 54 2.48 24.95 6.36
C ALA A 54 3.44 23.76 6.32
N ILE A 55 2.89 22.55 6.44
CA ILE A 55 3.63 21.30 6.28
C ILE A 55 3.62 20.95 4.80
N ASP A 56 4.79 20.64 4.26
CA ASP A 56 4.91 20.08 2.91
C ASP A 56 4.50 18.61 2.93
N VAL A 57 3.19 18.39 2.76
CA VAL A 57 2.59 17.04 2.74
C VAL A 57 3.11 16.20 1.57
N TRP A 58 3.53 16.83 0.48
CA TRP A 58 4.01 16.13 -0.71
C TRP A 58 5.45 15.66 -0.51
N ALA A 59 6.30 16.47 0.11
CA ALA A 59 7.64 16.04 0.53
C ALA A 59 7.59 14.90 1.56
N MET A 60 6.70 14.99 2.56
CA MET A 60 6.53 13.90 3.53
C MET A 60 6.03 12.61 2.87
N LEU A 61 5.12 12.72 1.90
CA LEU A 61 4.64 11.57 1.13
C LEU A 61 5.75 10.95 0.29
N ALA A 62 6.58 11.77 -0.37
CA ALA A 62 7.73 11.27 -1.13
C ALA A 62 8.74 10.54 -0.22
N GLU A 63 9.03 11.09 0.96
CA GLU A 63 9.88 10.43 1.96
C GLU A 63 9.29 9.10 2.42
N PHE A 64 7.98 9.06 2.70
CA PHE A 64 7.27 7.83 3.02
C PHE A 64 7.40 6.78 1.91
N CYS A 65 7.13 7.15 0.65
CA CYS A 65 7.25 6.25 -0.49
C CYS A 65 8.68 5.66 -0.60
N ASN A 66 9.71 6.49 -0.45
CA ASN A 66 11.11 6.07 -0.51
C ASN A 66 11.49 5.10 0.63
N ILE A 67 10.95 5.28 1.83
CA ILE A 67 11.16 4.32 2.93
C ILE A 67 10.43 3.01 2.62
N PHE A 68 9.22 3.13 2.06
CA PHE A 68 8.37 1.98 1.81
C PHE A 68 8.88 1.08 0.68
N THR A 69 9.71 1.58 -0.25
CA THR A 69 10.38 0.74 -1.26
C THR A 69 11.34 -0.27 -0.64
N ALA A 70 11.83 -0.04 0.58
CA ALA A 70 12.68 -0.99 1.31
C ALA A 70 11.87 -2.09 2.04
N VAL A 71 10.54 -2.12 1.93
CA VAL A 71 9.71 -3.15 2.60
C VAL A 71 9.69 -4.43 1.78
N ASN A 72 10.08 -5.55 2.40
CA ASN A 72 10.04 -6.88 1.78
C ASN A 72 8.60 -7.38 1.64
N GLN A 73 8.03 -7.25 0.46
CA GLN A 73 6.67 -7.72 0.15
C GLN A 73 6.60 -9.20 -0.24
N SER A 74 7.72 -9.92 -0.23
CA SER A 74 7.82 -11.33 -0.65
C SER A 74 7.82 -12.34 0.51
N GLU A 75 7.66 -11.89 1.76
CA GLU A 75 7.57 -12.77 2.94
C GLU A 75 6.44 -13.80 2.84
N VAL A 76 5.34 -13.41 2.20
CA VAL A 76 4.22 -14.28 1.89
C VAL A 76 4.02 -14.26 0.39
N PRO A 77 3.99 -15.41 -0.30
CA PRO A 77 3.68 -15.44 -1.71
C PRO A 77 2.22 -15.04 -1.93
N LEU A 78 2.03 -14.01 -2.75
CA LEU A 78 0.72 -13.55 -3.19
C LEU A 78 0.50 -13.99 -4.64
N TYR A 79 -0.68 -14.56 -4.91
CA TYR A 79 -1.02 -15.08 -6.23
C TYR A 79 -2.16 -14.28 -6.84
N LYS A 80 -2.14 -14.13 -8.17
CA LYS A 80 -3.19 -13.44 -8.93
C LYS A 80 -4.27 -14.39 -9.45
N ASP A 81 -3.90 -15.65 -9.66
CA ASP A 81 -4.77 -16.69 -10.20
C ASP A 81 -5.20 -17.65 -9.09
N PRO A 82 -6.45 -18.16 -9.13
CA PRO A 82 -6.92 -19.17 -8.19
C PRO A 82 -6.28 -20.54 -8.45
N ASP A 83 -6.10 -21.33 -7.38
CA ASP A 83 -5.63 -22.73 -7.41
C ASP A 83 -6.32 -23.53 -6.29
N GLU A 84 -6.26 -24.87 -6.33
CA GLU A 84 -6.91 -25.78 -5.38
C GLU A 84 -6.42 -25.57 -3.93
N ASP A 85 -5.16 -25.21 -3.75
CA ASP A 85 -4.53 -24.99 -2.44
C ASP A 85 -4.61 -23.52 -1.95
N LEU A 86 -5.18 -22.64 -2.77
CA LEU A 86 -5.22 -21.20 -2.53
C LEU A 86 -6.61 -20.73 -2.07
N THR A 87 -6.61 -19.72 -1.21
CA THR A 87 -7.81 -19.03 -0.75
C THR A 87 -7.77 -17.56 -1.14
N LEU A 88 -8.93 -17.03 -1.55
CA LEU A 88 -9.07 -15.61 -1.83
C LEU A 88 -8.89 -14.82 -0.54
N LEU A 89 -7.90 -13.93 -0.53
CA LEU A 89 -7.64 -13.01 0.55
C LEU A 89 -8.51 -11.76 0.37
N VAL A 90 -9.36 -11.49 1.36
CA VAL A 90 -10.18 -10.29 1.40
C VAL A 90 -9.82 -9.49 2.65
N LEU A 91 -9.24 -8.31 2.41
CA LEU A 91 -8.90 -7.36 3.45
C LEU A 91 -10.18 -6.81 4.12
N GLU A 92 -10.10 -6.47 5.40
CA GLU A 92 -11.29 -6.11 6.17
C GLU A 92 -11.83 -4.73 5.77
N GLU A 93 -10.93 -3.77 5.53
CA GLU A 93 -11.20 -2.44 5.00
C GLU A 93 -11.92 -2.48 3.65
N ASP A 94 -11.60 -3.45 2.79
CA ASP A 94 -12.27 -3.63 1.49
C ASP A 94 -13.72 -4.13 1.67
N LYS A 95 -13.97 -4.98 2.67
CA LYS A 95 -15.34 -5.41 3.01
C LYS A 95 -16.14 -4.25 3.58
N ILE A 96 -15.53 -3.49 4.50
CA ILE A 96 -16.16 -2.34 5.17
C ILE A 96 -16.55 -1.28 4.14
N LEU A 97 -15.69 -1.01 3.16
CA LEU A 97 -15.89 0.02 2.13
C LEU A 97 -16.49 -0.53 0.83
N SER A 98 -16.97 -1.77 0.85
CA SER A 98 -17.61 -2.38 -0.32
C SER A 98 -18.84 -1.56 -0.76
N GLY A 99 -18.87 -1.20 -2.04
CA GLY A 99 -19.92 -0.36 -2.61
C GLY A 99 -19.71 1.15 -2.43
N PHE A 100 -18.61 1.59 -1.78
CA PHE A 100 -18.25 3.00 -1.73
C PHE A 100 -17.75 3.48 -3.09
N VAL A 101 -18.62 4.22 -3.80
CA VAL A 101 -18.42 4.64 -5.20
C VAL A 101 -17.03 5.24 -5.48
N PRO A 102 -16.46 6.12 -4.64
CA PRO A 102 -15.14 6.67 -4.89
C PRO A 102 -14.00 5.64 -4.98
N LEU A 103 -14.12 4.46 -4.39
CA LEU A 103 -13.09 3.42 -4.44
C LEU A 103 -13.28 2.41 -5.57
N LEU A 104 -14.39 2.49 -6.32
CA LEU A 104 -14.64 1.60 -7.46
C LEU A 104 -13.71 1.85 -8.65
N ALA A 105 -13.05 3.01 -8.69
CA ALA A 105 -12.06 3.37 -9.71
C ALA A 105 -10.66 2.80 -9.42
N ALA A 106 -10.41 2.34 -8.18
CA ALA A 106 -9.12 1.77 -7.80
C ALA A 106 -8.96 0.35 -8.36
N PRO A 107 -7.72 -0.13 -8.61
CA PRO A 107 -7.47 -1.52 -8.94
C PRO A 107 -8.01 -2.47 -7.86
N GLN A 108 -8.85 -3.43 -8.25
CA GLN A 108 -9.45 -4.42 -7.36
C GLN A 108 -8.97 -5.84 -7.71
N ASP A 109 -7.69 -5.96 -8.09
CA ASP A 109 -7.13 -7.25 -8.50
C ASP A 109 -7.28 -8.30 -7.38
N PRO A 110 -7.78 -9.50 -7.72
CA PRO A 110 -7.92 -10.56 -6.75
C PRO A 110 -6.55 -10.99 -6.25
N CYS A 111 -6.47 -11.30 -4.96
CA CYS A 111 -5.25 -11.73 -4.31
C CYS A 111 -5.51 -13.04 -3.59
N TYR A 112 -4.73 -14.06 -3.87
CA TYR A 112 -4.86 -15.40 -3.30
C TYR A 112 -3.62 -15.76 -2.48
N VAL A 113 -3.81 -16.58 -1.45
CA VAL A 113 -2.75 -17.05 -0.53
C VAL A 113 -2.95 -18.50 -0.17
N GLU A 114 -1.87 -19.18 0.26
CA GLU A 114 -1.93 -20.55 0.76
C GLU A 114 -2.89 -20.68 1.95
N THR A 115 -3.65 -21.77 1.98
CA THR A 115 -4.63 -22.07 3.03
C THR A 115 -3.94 -22.53 4.32
N ALA A 116 -3.30 -21.60 5.05
CA ALA A 116 -2.62 -21.87 6.31
C ALA A 116 -3.05 -20.85 7.38
N ALA A 117 -3.85 -21.30 8.37
CA ALA A 117 -4.48 -20.42 9.37
C ALA A 117 -3.47 -19.68 10.28
N ASP A 118 -2.29 -20.26 10.46
CA ASP A 118 -1.17 -19.66 11.21
C ASP A 118 -0.53 -18.47 10.50
N LYS A 119 -0.74 -18.32 9.19
CA LYS A 119 -0.18 -17.24 8.38
C LYS A 119 -1.16 -16.10 8.09
N LEU A 120 -2.42 -16.20 8.51
CA LEU A 120 -3.46 -15.23 8.12
C LEU A 120 -3.08 -13.77 8.40
N ALA A 121 -2.55 -13.47 9.59
CA ALA A 121 -2.15 -12.12 9.94
C ALA A 121 -0.99 -11.59 9.07
N ALA A 122 -0.01 -12.45 8.76
CA ALA A 122 1.08 -12.10 7.85
C ALA A 122 0.57 -11.90 6.42
N ASN A 123 -0.33 -12.78 5.95
CA ASN A 123 -0.93 -12.71 4.63
C ASN A 123 -1.69 -11.38 4.42
N LEU A 124 -2.51 -10.99 5.39
CA LEU A 124 -3.24 -9.71 5.37
C LEU A 124 -2.29 -8.51 5.33
N LEU A 125 -1.24 -8.55 6.15
CA LEU A 125 -0.29 -7.45 6.24
C LEU A 125 0.56 -7.31 4.96
N THR A 126 1.05 -8.43 4.42
CA THR A 126 1.78 -8.45 3.15
C THR A 126 0.91 -7.97 2.00
N CYS A 127 -0.36 -8.36 1.94
CA CYS A 127 -1.28 -7.87 0.93
C CYS A 127 -1.55 -6.37 1.06
N ASN A 128 -1.67 -5.85 2.28
CA ASN A 128 -1.77 -4.42 2.54
C ASN A 128 -0.54 -3.66 2.01
N CYS A 129 0.66 -4.18 2.26
CA CYS A 129 1.89 -3.59 1.73
C CYS A 129 1.95 -3.65 0.21
N TYR A 130 1.60 -4.80 -0.38
CA TYR A 130 1.55 -5.00 -1.83
C TYR A 130 0.57 -4.05 -2.54
N ARG A 131 -0.59 -3.78 -1.94
CA ARG A 131 -1.54 -2.83 -2.54
C ARG A 131 -1.13 -1.38 -2.35
N THR A 132 -0.47 -1.07 -1.23
CA THR A 132 0.11 0.26 -1.00
C THR A 132 1.26 0.54 -1.99
N SER A 133 2.08 -0.45 -2.33
CA SER A 133 3.18 -0.28 -3.29
C SER A 133 2.70 -0.04 -4.72
N ALA A 134 1.51 -0.54 -5.10
CA ALA A 134 0.91 -0.20 -6.39
C ALA A 134 0.73 1.32 -6.59
N PHE A 135 0.49 2.08 -5.51
CA PHE A 135 0.48 3.54 -5.57
C PHE A 135 1.89 4.09 -5.78
N ILE A 136 2.88 3.60 -5.05
CA ILE A 136 4.29 4.03 -5.14
C ILE A 136 4.85 3.83 -6.55
N ASP A 137 4.52 2.70 -7.18
CA ASP A 137 4.97 2.35 -8.53
C ASP A 137 4.25 3.15 -9.64
N SER A 138 3.23 3.93 -9.29
CA SER A 138 2.47 4.72 -10.26
C SER A 138 3.32 5.86 -10.84
N PRO A 139 3.35 6.06 -12.17
CA PRO A 139 4.03 7.18 -12.83
C PRO A 139 3.63 8.57 -12.28
N SER A 140 2.43 8.67 -11.72
CA SER A 140 1.91 9.90 -11.13
C SER A 140 2.62 10.29 -9.83
N VAL A 141 3.11 9.31 -9.06
CA VAL A 141 3.82 9.52 -7.78
C VAL A 141 5.24 10.04 -7.99
N PHE A 142 5.92 9.61 -9.05
CA PHE A 142 7.24 10.13 -9.43
C PHE A 142 7.26 11.64 -9.73
N LYS A 143 6.10 12.27 -9.95
CA LYS A 143 5.98 13.73 -10.15
C LYS A 143 5.92 14.53 -8.84
N LEU A 144 5.93 13.86 -7.69
CA LEU A 144 5.94 14.50 -6.37
C LEU A 144 7.34 14.92 -5.90
N GLY A 145 8.41 14.38 -6.51
CA GLY A 145 9.82 14.67 -6.22
C GLY A 145 10.51 15.54 -7.25
#